data_AF-A0AAV9BMG8-F1
#
_entry.id   AF-A0AAV9BMG8-F1
#
_cell.length_a   1.000
_cell.length_b   1.000
_cell.length_c   1.000
_cell.angle_alpha   90.00
_cell.angle_beta   90.00
_cell.angle_gamma   90.00
#
_symmetry.space_group_name_H-M   'P 1'
#
loop_
_entity.id
_entity.type
_entity.pdbx_description
1 polymer ?
#
loop_
_entity_poly.entity_id
_entity_poly.type
_entity_poly.pdbx_seq_one_letter_code
_entity_poly.pdbx_strand_id
1 'polypeptide(L)'
;MRDFLLQTQLSSKKEEERKTVGAAMGGTLEYISGILGSGPKHKKKKKQLQTVELKVRMDCDGCELKVKNALSSMKGVQSVDINRKQQKVTVTGYVEANKVLKKAKSTGKKTEIWPYVPYNLVSHPYIAQAYDKKAPPGYVRNVESATISSTTYKQEDQIASMFSDDNPNACSVM
;
A
#
# COMPACT_ATOMS: atom_id res chain seq x y z
N MET A 1 -18.02 -36.75 9.46
CA MET A 1 -16.95 -35.72 9.55
C MET A 1 -15.56 -36.32 9.78
N ARG A 2 -15.29 -37.57 9.36
CA ARG A 2 -13.94 -38.17 9.37
C ARG A 2 -13.42 -38.47 7.96
N ASP A 3 -14.30 -38.47 6.96
CA ASP A 3 -13.96 -38.80 5.57
C ASP A 3 -13.27 -37.67 4.80
N PHE A 4 -13.44 -36.41 5.20
CA PHE A 4 -12.83 -35.27 4.48
C PHE A 4 -11.32 -35.13 4.72
N LEU A 5 -10.81 -35.69 5.82
CA LEU A 5 -9.38 -35.68 6.17
C LEU A 5 -8.56 -36.72 5.41
N LEU A 6 -9.20 -37.80 4.95
CA LEU A 6 -8.55 -38.86 4.16
C LEU A 6 -8.39 -38.47 2.69
N GLN A 7 -9.21 -37.55 2.19
CA GLN A 7 -9.15 -37.13 0.79
C GLN A 7 -8.06 -36.08 0.53
N THR A 8 -7.62 -35.33 1.56
CA THR A 8 -6.47 -34.41 1.44
C THR A 8 -5.13 -35.16 1.41
N GLN A 9 -5.05 -36.33 2.07
CA GLN A 9 -3.82 -37.15 2.10
C GLN A 9 -3.53 -37.88 0.78
N LEU A 10 -4.56 -38.14 -0.04
CA LEU A 10 -4.41 -38.78 -1.36
C LEU A 10 -3.96 -37.82 -2.47
N SER A 11 -4.05 -36.50 -2.26
CA SER A 11 -3.60 -35.51 -3.26
C SER A 11 -2.12 -35.15 -3.12
N SER A 12 -1.52 -35.25 -1.94
CA SER A 12 -0.09 -34.99 -1.74
C SER A 12 0.81 -36.13 -2.23
N LYS A 13 0.28 -37.35 -2.40
CA LYS A 13 1.06 -38.51 -2.86
C LYS A 13 1.24 -38.60 -4.38
N LYS A 14 0.61 -37.69 -5.15
CA LYS A 14 0.61 -37.73 -6.63
C LYS A 14 1.59 -36.76 -7.30
N GLU A 15 2.33 -35.98 -6.52
CA GLU A 15 3.33 -35.03 -7.04
C GLU A 15 4.79 -35.49 -6.85
N GLU A 16 5.00 -36.65 -6.21
CA GLU A 16 6.33 -37.21 -5.96
C GLU A 16 6.80 -38.20 -7.04
N GLU A 17 5.91 -38.64 -7.95
CA GLU A 17 6.21 -39.70 -8.94
C GLU A 17 6.35 -39.22 -10.39
N ARG A 18 6.86 -38.00 -10.61
CA ARG A 18 7.20 -37.48 -11.95
C ARG A 18 8.70 -37.24 -12.18
N LYS A 19 9.57 -37.76 -11.31
CA LYS A 19 11.01 -37.43 -11.33
C LYS A 19 11.98 -38.54 -11.76
N THR A 20 11.50 -39.70 -12.20
CA THR A 20 12.39 -40.88 -12.38
C THR A 20 12.40 -41.51 -13.76
N VAL A 21 11.87 -40.86 -14.81
CA VAL A 21 11.94 -41.41 -16.17
C VAL A 21 12.81 -40.53 -17.06
N GLY A 22 14.07 -40.94 -17.21
CA GLY A 22 15.04 -40.30 -18.10
C GLY A 22 16.47 -40.71 -17.81
N ALA A 23 16.76 -42.00 -17.99
CA ALA A 23 18.09 -42.57 -17.85
C ALA A 23 19.07 -42.03 -18.91
N ALA A 24 20.32 -41.86 -18.47
CA ALA A 24 21.57 -42.14 -19.18
C ALA A 24 21.74 -41.63 -20.63
N MET A 25 22.56 -40.58 -20.82
CA MET A 25 23.72 -40.59 -21.72
C MET A 25 24.50 -39.27 -21.62
N GLY A 26 25.82 -39.38 -21.37
CA GLY A 26 26.78 -38.30 -21.63
C GLY A 26 27.05 -37.35 -20.47
N GLY A 27 28.07 -37.66 -19.66
CA GLY A 27 28.67 -36.72 -18.72
C GLY A 27 29.21 -35.47 -19.42
N THR A 28 29.47 -34.43 -18.63
CA THR A 28 29.94 -33.06 -18.97
C THR A 28 28.89 -32.01 -19.32
N LEU A 29 27.71 -32.36 -19.82
CA LEU A 29 26.70 -31.34 -20.18
C LEU A 29 25.88 -30.83 -18.97
N GLU A 30 25.54 -31.71 -18.02
CA GLU A 30 24.81 -31.34 -16.79
C GLU A 30 25.59 -30.38 -15.87
N TYR A 31 26.94 -30.43 -15.90
CA TYR A 31 27.78 -29.56 -15.09
C TYR A 31 27.75 -28.09 -15.54
N ILE A 32 27.60 -27.86 -16.86
CA ILE A 32 27.60 -26.51 -17.44
C ILE A 32 26.28 -25.79 -17.13
N SER A 33 25.16 -26.51 -17.02
CA SER A 33 23.86 -25.96 -16.58
C SER A 33 23.85 -25.50 -15.11
N GLY A 34 24.70 -26.06 -14.25
CA GLY A 34 24.85 -25.64 -12.85
C GLY A 34 25.62 -24.32 -12.69
N ILE A 35 26.53 -24.01 -13.62
CA ILE A 35 27.38 -22.81 -13.58
C ILE A 35 26.68 -21.58 -14.16
N LEU A 36 25.91 -21.74 -15.25
CA LEU A 36 25.22 -20.64 -15.94
C LEU A 36 23.78 -20.39 -15.44
N GLY A 37 23.23 -21.26 -14.60
CA GLY A 37 21.83 -21.20 -14.11
C GLY A 37 21.56 -20.21 -12.95
N SER A 38 22.56 -19.43 -12.54
CA SER A 38 22.48 -18.48 -11.41
C SER A 38 21.75 -17.18 -11.80
N GLY A 39 20.54 -17.28 -12.33
CA GLY A 39 19.65 -16.11 -12.42
C GLY A 39 19.34 -15.58 -11.01
N PRO A 40 19.34 -14.26 -10.79
CA PRO A 40 19.12 -13.68 -9.46
C PRO A 40 17.77 -14.17 -8.92
N LYS A 41 17.80 -14.97 -7.85
CA LYS A 41 16.58 -15.39 -7.16
C LYS A 41 15.95 -14.15 -6.54
N HIS A 42 14.99 -13.56 -7.24
CA HIS A 42 14.18 -12.46 -6.73
C HIS A 42 13.49 -12.92 -5.44
N LYS A 43 14.04 -12.51 -4.30
CA LYS A 43 13.39 -12.65 -2.99
C LYS A 43 12.05 -11.94 -3.09
N LYS A 44 10.95 -12.69 -3.15
CA LYS A 44 9.59 -12.15 -3.11
C LYS A 44 9.40 -11.47 -1.75
N LYS A 45 9.53 -10.14 -1.71
CA LYS A 45 9.25 -9.34 -0.52
C LYS A 45 7.80 -9.60 -0.11
N LYS A 46 7.60 -10.10 1.12
CA LYS A 46 6.26 -10.24 1.71
C LYS A 46 5.64 -8.85 1.78
N LYS A 47 4.46 -8.68 1.21
CA LYS A 47 3.74 -7.39 1.24
C LYS A 47 3.30 -7.11 2.67
N GLN A 48 3.47 -5.87 3.10
CA GLN A 48 2.96 -5.41 4.39
C GLN A 48 1.43 -5.30 4.34
N LEU A 49 0.77 -5.46 5.48
CA LEU A 49 -0.66 -5.24 5.60
C LEU A 49 -0.92 -3.74 5.50
N GLN A 50 -1.67 -3.32 4.49
CA GLN A 50 -1.98 -1.91 4.22
C GLN A 50 -3.47 -1.65 4.46
N THR A 51 -3.76 -0.49 5.04
CA THR A 51 -5.09 0.08 5.14
C THR A 51 -5.18 1.24 4.18
N VAL A 52 -6.02 1.13 3.16
CA VAL A 52 -6.19 2.14 2.11
C VAL A 52 -7.58 2.72 2.21
N GLU A 53 -7.65 4.03 2.37
CA GLU A 53 -8.90 4.78 2.44
C GLU A 53 -9.15 5.48 1.10
N LEU A 54 -10.36 5.31 0.56
CA LEU A 54 -10.77 5.85 -0.73
C LEU A 54 -12.04 6.67 -0.59
N LYS A 55 -12.11 7.78 -1.32
CA LYS A 55 -13.32 8.56 -1.52
C LYS A 55 -14.02 8.09 -2.79
N VAL A 56 -15.25 7.58 -2.67
CA VAL A 56 -16.03 7.08 -3.81
C VAL A 56 -17.42 7.67 -3.80
N ARG A 57 -17.81 8.32 -4.90
CA ARG A 57 -19.18 8.82 -5.08
C ARG A 57 -20.16 7.64 -5.17
N MET A 58 -21.04 7.52 -4.17
CA MET A 58 -22.07 6.49 -4.07
C MET A 58 -23.40 7.13 -3.69
N ASP A 59 -24.42 6.91 -4.52
CA ASP A 59 -25.75 7.48 -4.35
C ASP A 59 -26.79 6.41 -3.97
N CYS A 60 -26.55 5.16 -4.38
CA CYS A 60 -27.50 4.05 -4.37
C CYS A 60 -26.95 2.79 -3.67
N ASP A 61 -27.82 1.93 -3.15
CA ASP A 61 -27.39 0.68 -2.49
C ASP A 61 -26.74 -0.29 -3.50
N GLY A 62 -27.23 -0.30 -4.75
CA GLY A 62 -26.60 -1.05 -5.84
C GLY A 62 -25.18 -0.56 -6.17
N CYS A 63 -24.89 0.72 -5.90
CA CYS A 63 -23.58 1.31 -6.12
C CYS A 63 -22.60 0.82 -5.05
N GLU A 64 -23.05 0.78 -3.79
CA GLU A 64 -22.31 0.20 -2.67
C GLU A 64 -21.99 -1.27 -2.91
N LEU A 65 -23.00 -2.07 -3.31
CA LEU A 65 -22.81 -3.50 -3.55
C LEU A 65 -21.81 -3.76 -4.70
N LYS A 66 -21.90 -2.98 -5.79
CA LYS A 66 -20.94 -3.08 -6.91
C LYS A 66 -19.52 -2.78 -6.47
N VAL A 67 -19.31 -1.73 -5.68
CA VAL A 67 -17.98 -1.35 -5.18
C VAL A 67 -17.46 -2.39 -4.19
N LYS A 68 -18.30 -2.88 -3.27
CA LYS A 68 -17.96 -3.93 -2.33
C LYS A 68 -17.50 -5.20 -3.05
N ASN A 69 -18.28 -5.67 -4.01
CA ASN A 69 -17.99 -6.87 -4.79
C ASN A 69 -16.73 -6.70 -5.65
N ALA A 70 -16.56 -5.51 -6.24
CA ALA A 70 -15.38 -5.16 -7.02
C ALA A 70 -14.08 -5.20 -6.20
N LEU A 71 -14.13 -4.77 -4.94
CA LEU A 71 -12.96 -4.71 -4.07
C LEU A 71 -12.70 -6.05 -3.37
N SER A 72 -13.75 -6.78 -2.97
CA SER A 72 -13.62 -8.09 -2.36
C SER A 72 -13.10 -9.15 -3.34
N SER A 73 -13.40 -9.00 -4.64
CA SER A 73 -12.88 -9.91 -5.67
C SER A 73 -11.37 -9.75 -5.95
N MET A 74 -10.70 -8.77 -5.35
CA MET A 74 -9.27 -8.55 -5.57
C MET A 74 -8.41 -9.51 -4.73
N LYS A 75 -7.33 -10.02 -5.33
CA LYS A 75 -6.36 -10.88 -4.65
C LYS A 75 -5.65 -10.12 -3.52
N GLY A 76 -5.75 -10.63 -2.29
CA GLY A 76 -5.03 -10.11 -1.12
C GLY A 76 -5.83 -9.16 -0.24
N VAL A 77 -7.10 -8.88 -0.56
CA VAL A 77 -8.00 -8.13 0.32
C VAL A 77 -8.50 -9.03 1.45
N GLN A 78 -8.47 -8.54 2.70
CA GLN A 78 -9.04 -9.24 3.85
C GLN A 78 -10.43 -8.71 4.17
N SER A 79 -10.55 -7.39 4.39
CA SER A 79 -11.83 -6.76 4.76
C SER A 79 -12.06 -5.46 3.99
N VAL A 80 -13.32 -5.22 3.65
CA VAL A 80 -13.78 -3.99 2.99
C VAL A 80 -14.92 -3.40 3.82
N ASP A 81 -14.70 -2.20 4.33
CA ASP A 81 -15.70 -1.43 5.08
C ASP A 81 -16.16 -0.22 4.24
N ILE A 82 -17.47 0.04 4.23
CA ILE A 82 -18.06 1.10 3.40
C ILE A 82 -18.94 1.98 4.27
N ASN A 83 -18.62 3.28 4.28
CA ASN A 83 -19.36 4.30 4.99
C ASN A 83 -20.09 5.20 3.99
N ARG A 84 -21.37 4.91 3.74
CA ARG A 84 -22.21 5.68 2.81
C ARG A 84 -22.33 7.16 3.17
N LYS A 85 -22.47 7.48 4.47
CA LYS A 85 -22.59 8.86 4.97
C LYS A 85 -21.40 9.74 4.60
N GLN A 86 -20.20 9.16 4.66
CA GLN A 86 -18.95 9.87 4.37
C GLN A 86 -18.45 9.64 2.95
N GLN A 87 -19.14 8.81 2.16
CA GLN A 87 -18.67 8.36 0.84
C GLN A 87 -17.24 7.80 0.90
N LYS A 88 -16.93 7.10 2.01
CA LYS A 88 -15.61 6.58 2.34
C LYS A 88 -15.60 5.06 2.27
N VAL A 89 -14.56 4.51 1.66
CA VAL A 89 -14.32 3.07 1.56
C VAL A 89 -12.96 2.76 2.17
N THR A 90 -12.94 1.86 3.16
CA THR A 90 -11.72 1.42 3.83
C THR A 90 -11.42 -0.01 3.41
N VAL A 91 -10.26 -0.22 2.78
CA VAL A 91 -9.81 -1.54 2.34
C VAL A 91 -8.60 -1.94 3.18
N THR A 92 -8.68 -3.10 3.82
CA THR A 92 -7.57 -3.68 4.58
C THR A 92 -7.09 -4.95 3.89
N GLY A 93 -5.77 -5.08 3.69
CA GLY A 93 -5.18 -6.28 3.12
C GLY A 93 -3.76 -6.12 2.62
N TYR A 94 -3.25 -7.16 1.96
CA TYR A 94 -1.92 -7.22 1.38
C TYR A 94 -1.92 -6.67 -0.06
N VAL A 95 -2.43 -5.45 -0.22
CA VAL A 95 -2.65 -4.80 -1.53
C VAL A 95 -1.98 -3.44 -1.57
N GLU A 96 -1.57 -3.02 -2.77
CA GLU A 96 -1.00 -1.69 -3.01
C GLU A 96 -2.13 -0.69 -3.34
N ALA A 97 -2.10 0.51 -2.76
CA ALA A 97 -3.09 1.56 -2.97
C ALA A 97 -3.37 1.86 -4.46
N ASN A 98 -2.33 1.87 -5.31
CA ASN A 98 -2.46 2.09 -6.75
C ASN A 98 -3.35 1.05 -7.45
N LYS A 99 -3.29 -0.22 -7.01
CA LYS A 99 -4.11 -1.30 -7.58
C LYS A 99 -5.56 -1.17 -7.15
N VAL A 100 -5.78 -0.86 -5.87
CA VAL A 100 -7.11 -0.61 -5.31
C VAL A 100 -7.76 0.58 -6.02
N LEU A 101 -7.03 1.68 -6.24
CA LEU A 101 -7.51 2.86 -6.96
C LEU A 101 -7.91 2.53 -8.40
N LYS A 102 -7.08 1.76 -9.13
CA LYS A 102 -7.40 1.32 -10.50
C LYS A 102 -8.67 0.46 -10.54
N LYS A 103 -8.83 -0.47 -9.59
CA LYS A 103 -10.04 -1.31 -9.53
C LYS A 103 -11.28 -0.50 -9.14
N ALA A 104 -11.16 0.42 -8.20
CA ALA A 104 -12.29 1.28 -7.84
C ALA A 104 -12.74 2.13 -9.04
N LYS A 105 -11.79 2.71 -9.79
CA LYS A 105 -12.05 3.44 -11.03
C LYS A 105 -12.72 2.58 -12.11
N SER A 106 -12.39 1.30 -12.23
CA SER A 106 -13.04 0.41 -13.21
C SER A 106 -14.50 0.10 -12.91
N THR A 107 -15.01 0.47 -11.73
CA THR A 107 -16.43 0.41 -11.40
C THR A 107 -17.22 1.56 -12.05
N GLY A 108 -16.55 2.49 -12.75
CA GLY A 108 -17.15 3.64 -13.42
C GLY A 108 -17.50 4.79 -12.46
N LYS A 109 -17.01 4.75 -11.22
CA LYS A 109 -17.25 5.78 -10.20
C LYS A 109 -16.03 6.67 -10.04
N LYS A 110 -16.27 7.97 -9.88
CA LYS A 110 -15.21 8.94 -9.52
C LYS A 110 -14.63 8.52 -8.17
N THR A 111 -13.35 8.16 -8.20
CA THR A 111 -12.62 7.62 -7.05
C THR A 111 -11.31 8.36 -6.87
N GLU A 112 -11.11 8.88 -5.66
CA GLU A 112 -9.92 9.59 -5.21
C GLU A 112 -9.37 8.89 -3.96
N ILE A 113 -8.07 9.05 -3.70
CA ILE A 113 -7.51 8.65 -2.41
C ILE A 113 -8.13 9.54 -1.32
N TRP A 114 -8.51 8.97 -0.18
CA TRP A 114 -9.08 9.77 0.89
C TRP A 114 -8.00 10.72 1.42
N PRO A 115 -8.21 12.04 1.36
CA PRO A 115 -7.16 13.00 1.64
C PRO A 115 -6.99 13.27 3.14
N TYR A 116 -7.82 12.72 4.03
CA TYR A 116 -7.76 13.06 5.46
C TYR A 116 -7.29 11.88 6.31
N VAL A 117 -6.28 12.12 7.14
CA VAL A 117 -5.74 11.15 8.10
C VAL A 117 -5.91 11.71 9.53
N PRO A 118 -6.04 10.85 10.55
CA PRO A 118 -6.10 11.31 11.93
C PRO A 118 -4.79 12.01 12.34
N TYR A 119 -4.89 13.01 13.24
CA TYR A 119 -3.76 13.84 13.69
C TYR A 119 -2.53 13.03 14.09
N ASN A 120 -2.74 11.91 14.77
CA ASN A 120 -1.67 11.09 15.36
C ASN A 120 -0.74 10.43 14.32
N LEU A 121 -1.16 10.35 13.05
CA LEU A 121 -0.37 9.73 11.97
C LEU A 121 0.39 10.76 11.13
N VAL A 122 0.14 12.05 11.34
CA VAL A 122 0.77 13.14 10.61
C VAL A 122 1.95 13.66 11.43
N SER A 123 3.15 13.70 10.83
CA SER A 123 4.37 14.15 11.51
C SER A 123 4.28 15.61 11.97
N HIS A 124 3.71 16.48 11.13
CA HIS A 124 3.55 17.91 11.42
C HIS A 124 2.09 18.34 11.27
N PRO A 125 1.21 18.00 12.22
CA PRO A 125 -0.22 18.28 12.12
C PRO A 125 -0.53 19.78 12.25
N TYR A 126 0.40 20.57 12.79
CA TYR A 126 0.19 22.00 13.06
C TYR A 126 0.47 22.94 11.87
N ILE A 127 0.90 22.42 10.72
CA ILE A 127 1.23 23.24 9.55
C ILE A 127 -0.04 23.89 8.97
N ALA A 128 0.02 25.18 8.64
CA ALA A 128 -1.12 25.96 8.13
C ALA A 128 -1.82 25.34 6.91
N GLN A 129 -1.09 24.62 6.05
CA GLN A 129 -1.64 23.92 4.87
C GLN A 129 -2.35 22.60 5.18
N ALA A 130 -2.14 22.04 6.37
CA ALA A 130 -2.66 20.74 6.77
C ALA A 130 -4.13 20.84 7.25
N TYR A 131 -4.50 21.94 7.91
CA TYR A 131 -5.88 22.20 8.36
C TYR A 131 -6.78 22.63 7.21
N ASP A 132 -7.93 21.96 7.06
CA ASP A 132 -9.02 22.37 6.19
C ASP A 132 -10.29 22.60 7.02
N LYS A 133 -10.98 23.72 6.78
CA LYS A 133 -12.27 24.05 7.42
C LYS A 133 -13.37 23.02 7.11
N LYS A 134 -13.16 22.18 6.09
CA LYS A 134 -14.07 21.11 5.66
C LYS A 134 -13.77 19.76 6.31
N ALA A 135 -12.68 19.64 7.07
CA ALA A 135 -12.30 18.39 7.72
C ALA A 135 -13.15 18.17 8.99
N PRO A 136 -13.54 16.91 9.30
CA PRO A 136 -14.11 16.56 10.59
C PRO A 136 -13.14 16.88 11.75
N PRO A 137 -13.64 17.11 12.97
CA PRO A 137 -12.78 17.29 14.14
C PRO A 137 -11.89 16.05 14.32
N GLY A 138 -10.60 16.25 14.59
CA GLY A 138 -9.65 15.14 14.73
C GLY A 138 -9.11 14.56 13.42
N TYR A 139 -9.37 15.20 12.27
CA TYR A 139 -8.74 14.87 10.99
C TYR A 139 -8.01 16.07 10.36
N VAL A 140 -6.89 15.78 9.68
CA VAL A 140 -6.03 16.75 8.97
C VAL A 140 -5.82 16.26 7.54
N ARG A 141 -5.56 17.15 6.58
CA ARG A 141 -5.17 16.72 5.23
C ARG A 141 -3.84 15.97 5.26
N ASN A 142 -3.75 14.92 4.46
CA ASN A 142 -2.53 14.20 4.14
C ASN A 142 -1.66 15.07 3.23
N VAL A 143 -0.88 15.97 3.84
CA VAL A 143 0.20 16.67 3.16
C VAL A 143 1.40 15.72 3.10
N GLU A 144 1.57 15.05 1.96
CA GLU A 144 2.73 14.21 1.71
C GLU A 144 3.99 15.05 1.95
N SER A 145 4.87 14.58 2.83
CA SER A 145 6.08 15.29 3.28
C SER A 145 7.04 15.71 2.17
N ALA A 146 6.84 15.25 0.94
CA ALA A 146 7.68 15.58 -0.21
C ALA A 146 7.61 17.05 -0.65
N THR A 147 6.47 17.73 -0.50
CA THR A 147 6.40 19.19 -0.74
C THR A 147 6.93 19.99 0.45
N ILE A 148 6.94 19.36 1.63
CA ILE A 148 7.37 19.92 2.91
C ILE A 148 8.89 20.01 2.95
N SER A 149 9.62 18.99 2.50
CA SER A 149 11.09 19.05 2.40
C SER A 149 11.58 20.34 1.74
N SER A 150 11.08 20.70 0.56
CA SER A 150 11.57 21.90 -0.14
C SER A 150 11.26 23.24 0.54
N THR A 151 10.23 23.32 1.36
CA THR A 151 9.79 24.58 1.99
C THR A 151 10.23 24.66 3.44
N THR A 152 10.17 23.56 4.18
CA THR A 152 10.61 23.48 5.57
C THR A 152 12.12 23.47 5.64
N TYR A 153 12.90 22.74 4.81
CA TYR A 153 14.36 22.90 4.77
C TYR A 153 14.74 24.37 4.54
N LYS A 154 14.10 25.04 3.58
CA LYS A 154 14.35 26.47 3.35
C LYS A 154 13.98 27.36 4.54
N GLN A 155 12.91 27.05 5.26
CA GLN A 155 12.43 27.88 6.37
C GLN A 155 13.17 27.58 7.68
N GLU A 156 13.54 26.33 7.95
CA GLU A 156 14.29 25.93 9.14
C GLU A 156 15.79 26.19 8.97
N ASP A 157 16.37 26.10 7.76
CA ASP A 157 17.71 26.64 7.48
C ASP A 157 17.75 28.16 7.60
N GLN A 158 16.67 28.85 7.19
CA GLN A 158 16.56 30.30 7.35
C GLN A 158 16.40 30.71 8.82
N ILE A 159 15.58 29.99 9.61
CA ILE A 159 15.44 30.25 11.05
C ILE A 159 16.73 29.85 11.79
N ALA A 160 17.35 28.72 11.48
CA ALA A 160 18.61 28.29 12.10
C ALA A 160 19.77 29.23 11.76
N SER A 161 19.82 29.76 10.53
CA SER A 161 20.83 30.75 10.13
C SER A 161 20.61 32.16 10.70
N MET A 162 19.41 32.47 11.21
CA MET A 162 19.15 33.70 11.99
C MET A 162 19.70 33.62 13.42
N PHE A 163 20.03 32.43 13.93
CA PHE A 163 20.63 32.24 15.26
C PHE A 163 22.05 31.65 15.22
N SER A 164 22.63 31.49 14.02
CA SER A 164 24.02 31.04 13.87
C SER A 164 25.00 32.16 14.28
N ASP A 165 25.73 31.91 15.37
CA ASP A 165 26.79 32.77 15.93
C ASP A 165 27.94 33.03 14.92
N ASP A 166 28.15 32.11 13.96
CA ASP A 166 29.17 32.18 12.92
C ASP A 166 28.85 33.18 11.78
N ASN A 167 27.60 33.67 11.70
CA ASN A 167 27.21 34.67 10.70
C ASN A 167 27.17 36.07 11.35
N PRO A 168 28.14 36.96 11.06
CA PRO A 168 28.21 38.30 11.66
C PRO A 168 26.99 39.20 11.30
N ASN A 169 26.15 38.77 10.35
CA ASN A 169 24.91 39.44 9.97
C ASN A 169 23.63 38.79 10.56
N ALA A 170 23.73 37.70 11.33
CA ALA A 170 22.57 36.99 11.89
C ALA A 170 22.02 37.60 13.18
N CYS A 171 22.80 38.45 13.87
CA CYS A 171 22.41 39.04 15.15
C CYS A 171 21.42 40.21 14.92
N SER A 172 20.12 39.91 14.75
CA SER A 172 19.08 40.90 14.45
C SER A 172 17.83 40.85 15.34
N VAL A 173 17.86 40.12 16.45
CA VAL A 173 16.75 40.13 17.43
C VAL A 173 17.11 41.04 18.61
N MET A 174 16.54 42.26 18.60
CA MET A 174 16.39 43.16 19.75
C MET A 174 14.93 43.16 20.20
#